data_AF-A0A4Q5WN77-F1
#
_entry.id   AF-A0A4Q5WN77-F1
#
_cell.length_a   1.000
_cell.length_b   1.000
_cell.length_c   1.000
_cell.angle_alpha   90.00
_cell.angle_beta   90.00
_cell.angle_gamma   90.00
#
_symmetry.space_group_name_H-M   'P 1'
#
loop_
_entity.id
_entity.type
_entity.pdbx_description
1 polymer ?
#
loop_
_entity_poly.entity_id
_entity_poly.type
_entity_poly.pdbx_seq_one_letter_code
_entity_poly.pdbx_strand_id
1 'polypeptide(L)' 'AATVGIGPREPKGFGLTVKLDVTLPGVDRAAAEALVHEAHEVCPYSNATRNNIDVQLNVV' A
#
# COMPACT_ATOMS: atom_id res chain seq x y z
N ALA A 1 7.94 -5.94 -2.78
CA ALA A 1 8.82 -4.76 -2.61
C ALA A 1 7.97 -3.55 -2.23
N ALA A 2 8.57 -2.53 -1.61
CA ALA A 2 7.89 -1.28 -1.28
C ALA A 2 8.62 -0.10 -1.91
N THR A 3 7.88 0.77 -2.60
CA THR A 3 8.39 2.03 -3.15
C THR A 3 7.72 3.19 -2.45
N VAL A 4 8.51 4.12 -1.93
CA VAL A 4 8.02 5.32 -1.23
C VAL A 4 8.35 6.54 -2.08
N GLY A 5 7.31 7.25 -2.52
CA GLY A 5 7.42 8.55 -3.16
C GLY A 5 7.37 9.66 -2.13
N ILE A 6 8.05 10.77 -2.42
CA ILE A 6 7.98 12.01 -1.64
C ILE A 6 7.82 13.20 -2.57
N GLY A 7 6.94 14.14 -2.21
CA GLY A 7 6.68 15.34 -3.01
C GLY A 7 6.12 16.47 -2.17
N PRO A 8 6.10 17.70 -2.69
CA PRO A 8 5.51 18.84 -1.97
C PRO A 8 4.01 18.62 -1.73
N ARG A 9 3.50 19.09 -0.58
CA ARG A 9 2.06 19.13 -0.29
C ARG A 9 1.62 20.52 0.13
N GLU A 10 0.39 20.87 -0.20
CA GLU A 10 -0.24 22.11 0.30
C GLU A 10 -0.67 21.96 1.77
N PRO A 11 -0.75 23.06 2.54
CA PRO A 11 -0.24 24.40 2.23
C PRO A 11 1.27 24.55 2.43
N LYS A 12 1.93 23.59 3.09
CA LYS A 12 3.39 23.54 3.32
C LYS A 12 3.82 22.13 3.71
N GLY A 13 5.04 21.76 3.32
CA GLY A 13 5.69 20.51 3.71
C GLY A 13 5.71 19.47 2.59
N PHE A 14 5.91 18.21 2.96
CA PHE A 14 5.98 17.09 2.04
C PHE A 14 4.90 16.06 2.35
N GLY A 15 4.33 15.47 1.29
CA GLY A 15 3.49 14.28 1.34
C GLY A 15 4.29 13.06 0.91
N LEU A 16 3.79 11.88 1.28
CA LEU A 16 4.33 10.61 0.83
C LEU A 16 3.29 9.89 -0.02
N THR A 17 3.76 8.99 -0.87
CA THR A 17 2.95 7.95 -1.52
C THR A 17 3.66 6.61 -1.37
N VAL A 18 2.89 5.52 -1.34
CA VAL A 18 3.47 4.18 -1.20
C VAL A 18 2.89 3.25 -2.25
N LYS A 19 3.75 2.47 -2.91
CA LYS A 19 3.37 1.33 -3.72
C LYS A 19 3.92 0.05 -3.10
N LEU A 20 3.05 -0.92 -2.85
CA LEU A 20 3.40 -2.24 -2.34
C LEU A 20 3.20 -3.28 -3.44
N ASP A 21 4.31 -3.83 -3.93
CA ASP A 21 4.34 -4.95 -4.85
C ASP A 21 4.40 -6.26 -4.04
N VAL A 22 3.32 -7.06 -4.09
CA VAL A 22 3.16 -8.27 -3.27
C VAL A 22 3.15 -9.52 -4.15
N THR A 23 4.06 -10.45 -3.86
CA THR A 23 4.16 -11.72 -4.59
C THR A 23 3.80 -12.87 -3.67
N LEU A 24 2.83 -13.68 -4.09
CA LEU A 24 2.35 -14.87 -3.38
C LEU A 24 2.44 -16.08 -4.33
N PRO A 25 3.61 -16.73 -4.45
CA PRO A 25 3.81 -17.84 -5.37
C PRO A 25 2.89 -19.02 -5.01
N GLY A 26 2.26 -19.62 -6.01
CA GLY A 26 1.36 -20.77 -5.81
C GLY A 26 -0.04 -20.41 -5.31
N VAL A 27 -0.35 -19.12 -5.16
CA VAL A 27 -1.70 -18.63 -4.85
C VAL A 27 -2.31 -18.07 -6.14
N ASP A 28 -3.58 -18.41 -6.38
CA ASP A 28 -4.34 -17.82 -7.48
C ASP A 28 -4.41 -16.29 -7.34
N ARG A 29 -4.39 -15.57 -8.47
CA ARG A 29 -4.35 -14.11 -8.48
C ARG A 29 -5.52 -13.49 -7.70
N ALA A 30 -6.75 -13.96 -7.89
CA ALA A 30 -7.91 -13.39 -7.22
C ALA A 30 -7.87 -13.68 -5.71
N ALA A 31 -7.42 -14.87 -5.33
CA ALA A 31 -7.20 -15.21 -3.92
C ALA A 31 -6.08 -14.36 -3.29
N ALA A 32 -4.99 -14.12 -4.02
CA ALA A 32 -3.90 -13.28 -3.58
C ALA A 32 -4.35 -11.82 -3.38
N GLU A 33 -5.14 -11.27 -4.30
CA GLU A 33 -5.72 -9.93 -4.18
C GLU A 33 -6.62 -9.82 -2.94
N ALA A 34 -7.52 -10.79 -2.73
CA ALA A 34 -8.38 -10.83 -1.54
C ALA A 34 -7.56 -10.87 -0.24
N LEU A 35 -6.55 -11.73 -0.16
CA LEU A 35 -5.66 -11.82 1.00
C LEU A 35 -4.88 -10.52 1.25
N VAL A 36 -4.41 -9.87 0.19
CA VAL A 36 -3.67 -8.60 0.29
C VAL A 36 -4.58 -7.47 0.75
N HIS A 37 -5.84 -7.44 0.30
CA HIS A 37 -6.84 -6.49 0.80
C HIS A 37 -7.14 -6.69 2.29
N GLU A 38 -7.39 -7.93 2.72
CA GLU A 38 -7.59 -8.25 4.14
C GLU A 38 -6.37 -7.90 5.00
N ALA A 39 -5.17 -8.22 4.50
CA ALA A 39 -3.92 -7.85 5.17
C ALA A 39 -3.79 -6.32 5.31
N HIS A 40 -4.24 -5.55 4.32
CA HIS A 40 -4.23 -4.09 4.37
C HIS A 40 -5.19 -3.52 5.43
N GLU A 41 -6.29 -4.21 5.75
CA GLU A 41 -7.21 -3.81 6.82
C GLU A 41 -6.60 -3.98 8.22
N VAL A 42 -5.81 -5.03 8.43
CA VAL A 42 -5.22 -5.33 9.75
C VAL A 42 -3.80 -4.81 9.94
N CYS A 43 -3.09 -4.50 8.86
CA CYS A 43 -1.70 -4.05 8.92
C CYS A 43 -1.56 -2.74 9.73
N PRO A 44 -0.72 -2.72 10.78
CA PRO A 44 -0.54 -1.52 11.62
C PRO A 44 -0.09 -0.29 10.81
N TYR A 45 0.78 -0.48 9.83
CA TYR A 45 1.24 0.61 8.97
C TYR A 45 0.13 1.15 8.08
N SER A 46 -0.65 0.27 7.43
CA SER A 46 -1.80 0.67 6.62
C SER A 46 -2.79 1.48 7.44
N ASN A 47 -3.08 1.04 8.67
CA ASN A 47 -3.97 1.77 9.58
C ASN A 47 -3.41 3.13 9.99
N ALA A 48 -2.11 3.24 10.26
CA ALA A 48 -1.48 4.52 10.57
C ALA A 48 -1.51 5.52 9.39
N THR A 49 -1.46 5.01 8.15
CA THR A 49 -1.42 5.83 6.94
C THR A 49 -2.79 6.05 6.28
N ARG A 50 -3.83 5.37 6.76
CA ARG A 50 -5.17 5.40 6.16
C ARG A 50 -5.71 6.83 6.13
N ASN A 51 -6.24 7.23 4.98
CA ASN A 51 -6.76 8.58 4.70
C ASN A 51 -5.72 9.72 4.81
N ASN A 52 -4.44 9.40 5.02
CA ASN A 52 -3.35 10.40 5.12
C ASN A 52 -2.48 10.46 3.87
N ILE A 53 -2.22 9.29 3.25
CA ILE A 53 -1.41 9.17 2.03
C ILE A 53 -2.02 8.13 1.09
N ASP A 54 -1.69 8.22 -0.20
CA ASP A 54 -2.05 7.20 -1.18
C ASP A 54 -1.19 5.95 -1.00
N VAL A 55 -1.84 4.79 -0.87
CA VAL A 55 -1.19 3.48 -0.74
C VAL A 55 -1.77 2.55 -1.81
N GLN A 56 -0.95 2.22 -2.80
CA GLN A 56 -1.33 1.34 -3.90
C GLN A 56 -0.84 -0.08 -3.63
N LEU A 57 -1.76 -1.04 -3.74
CA LEU A 57 -1.47 -2.46 -3.64
C LEU A 57 -1.41 -3.05 -5.05
N ASN A 58 -0.30 -3.72 -5.37
CA ASN A 58 -0.12 -4.40 -6.65
C ASN A 58 0.32 -5.83 -6.38
N VAL A 59 -0.52 -6.81 -6.71
CA VAL A 59 -0.07 -8.21 -6.69
C VAL A 59 0.83 -8.42 -7.92
N VAL A 60 1.93 -9.15 -7.79
CA VAL A 60 2.91 -9.40 -8.87
C VAL A 60 3.20 -10.87 -8.99
#